data_AF-A0A0N4XF59-F1
#
_entry.id   AF-A0A0N4XF59-F1
#
_cell.length_a   1.000
_cell.length_b   1.000
_cell.length_c   1.000
_cell.angle_alpha   90.00
_cell.angle_beta   90.00
_cell.angle_gamma   90.00
#
_symmetry.space_group_name_H-M   'P 1'
#
loop_
_entity.id
_entity.type
_entity.pdbx_description
1 polymer ?
#
loop_
_entity_poly.entity_id
_entity_poly.type
_entity_poly.pdbx_seq_one_letter_code
_entity_poly.pdbx_strand_id
1 'polypeptide(L)'
;MGDHGLRFGQEAKTPMGQTEVNNPFLYVALPNRLIDSEIYKQLVENSRELVTHFDLHATFSDILYEQPSTNFTSTTFMRFDDKGRGSSLLRKFEEGVVRNCKNLPIPSTYCLCKYERKNVTDRRLIVKLGIRSAKYANGILESHNQTTNKICHPIKAAKGSVIVHQYALKGKDSSVVMKENVYDVRFRAAKPARGLFKVRFEVILCLIVLSFVLFVVVLNTELLGIRWLDSAMSWAVIKSRNGALFRA
;
A
#
# COMPACT_ATOMS: atom_id res chain seq x y z
N MET A 1 -19.83 10.47 -14.59
CA MET A 1 -18.63 10.18 -13.79
C MET A 1 -17.50 9.84 -14.74
N GLY A 2 -16.30 10.39 -14.51
CA GLY A 2 -15.09 9.89 -15.17
C GLY A 2 -14.63 8.58 -14.51
N ASP A 3 -14.03 7.69 -15.26
CA ASP A 3 -13.26 6.55 -14.74
C ASP A 3 -11.83 6.97 -14.35
N HIS A 4 -11.34 8.04 -14.97
CA HIS A 4 -10.07 8.71 -14.69
C HIS A 4 -10.16 10.21 -15.03
N GLY A 5 -9.17 11.00 -14.62
CA GLY A 5 -9.00 12.38 -15.12
C GLY A 5 -8.23 12.46 -16.44
N LEU A 6 -7.64 13.61 -16.76
CA LEU A 6 -6.97 13.83 -18.04
C LEU A 6 -5.68 13.01 -18.18
N ARG A 7 -5.69 11.99 -19.06
CA ARG A 7 -4.57 11.06 -19.29
C ARG A 7 -3.55 11.48 -20.33
N PHE A 8 -3.97 12.32 -21.28
CA PHE A 8 -3.19 12.65 -22.47
C PHE A 8 -2.89 14.14 -22.51
N GLY A 9 -1.99 14.53 -23.41
CA GLY A 9 -1.54 15.92 -23.53
C GLY A 9 -0.33 16.24 -22.66
N GLN A 10 0.13 17.48 -22.75
CA GLN A 10 1.27 17.96 -21.95
C GLN A 10 0.83 18.26 -20.51
N GLU A 11 -0.43 18.62 -20.34
CA GLU A 11 -1.13 18.89 -19.09
C GLU A 11 -1.02 17.69 -18.16
N ALA A 12 -1.29 16.48 -18.66
CA ALA A 12 -1.18 15.21 -17.93
C ALA A 12 0.24 14.90 -17.42
N LYS A 13 1.28 15.51 -18.02
CA LYS A 13 2.67 15.31 -17.59
C LYS A 13 3.07 16.20 -16.42
N THR A 14 2.33 17.27 -16.16
CA THR A 14 2.57 18.16 -15.02
C THR A 14 2.33 17.43 -13.69
N PRO A 15 2.91 17.89 -12.56
CA PRO A 15 2.62 17.31 -11.26
C PRO A 15 1.12 17.34 -10.90
N MET A 16 0.40 18.39 -11.32
CA MET A 16 -1.05 18.49 -11.13
C MET A 16 -1.78 17.47 -12.02
N GLY A 17 -1.45 17.41 -13.32
CA GLY A 17 -2.03 16.44 -14.24
C GLY A 17 -1.85 14.99 -13.79
N GLN A 18 -0.67 14.62 -13.28
CA GLN A 18 -0.44 13.29 -12.70
C GLN A 18 -1.32 13.00 -11.47
N THR A 19 -1.71 14.03 -10.72
CA THR A 19 -2.68 13.89 -9.62
C THR A 19 -4.10 13.74 -10.19
N GLU A 20 -4.46 14.57 -11.16
CA GLU A 20 -5.78 14.59 -11.78
C GLU A 20 -6.13 13.30 -12.52
N VAL A 21 -5.16 12.59 -13.10
CA VAL A 21 -5.39 11.25 -13.69
C VAL A 21 -6.11 10.31 -12.72
N ASN A 22 -5.79 10.39 -11.43
CA ASN A 22 -6.38 9.57 -10.37
C ASN A 22 -7.57 10.24 -9.66
N ASN A 23 -7.97 11.44 -10.08
CA ASN A 23 -9.05 12.23 -9.49
C ASN A 23 -10.16 12.47 -10.52
N PRO A 24 -10.96 11.45 -10.87
CA PRO A 24 -12.02 11.61 -11.85
C PRO A 24 -13.10 12.57 -11.35
N PHE A 25 -13.66 13.34 -12.28
CA PHE A 25 -14.75 14.26 -11.99
C PHE A 25 -16.09 13.53 -11.83
N LEU A 26 -16.84 13.89 -10.79
CA LEU A 26 -18.21 13.46 -10.54
C LEU A 26 -19.13 14.69 -10.56
N TYR A 27 -20.19 14.59 -11.35
CA TYR A 27 -21.28 15.55 -11.36
C TYR A 27 -22.58 14.83 -11.02
N VAL A 28 -23.38 15.42 -10.14
CA VAL A 28 -24.67 14.87 -9.70
C VAL A 28 -25.74 15.91 -9.99
N ALA A 29 -26.76 15.51 -10.75
CA ALA A 29 -27.96 16.30 -10.98
C ALA A 29 -29.14 15.65 -10.24
N LEU A 30 -29.92 16.45 -9.51
CA LEU A 30 -31.09 15.97 -8.78
C LEU A 30 -32.38 16.36 -9.50
N PRO A 31 -33.44 15.54 -9.38
CA PRO A 31 -34.79 15.93 -9.76
C PRO A 31 -35.23 17.19 -9.01
N ASN A 32 -36.04 18.05 -9.65
CA ASN A 32 -36.53 19.30 -9.06
C ASN A 32 -37.18 19.12 -7.67
N ARG A 33 -37.91 18.02 -7.46
CA ARG A 33 -38.56 17.72 -6.18
C ARG A 33 -37.59 17.50 -5.01
N LEU A 34 -36.31 17.26 -5.30
CA LEU A 34 -35.26 17.05 -4.29
C LEU A 34 -34.37 18.28 -4.09
N ILE A 35 -34.55 19.34 -4.88
CA ILE A 35 -33.85 20.61 -4.65
C ILE A 35 -34.30 21.13 -3.27
N ASP A 36 -33.34 21.61 -2.47
CA ASP A 36 -33.52 22.07 -1.08
C ASP A 36 -34.01 21.03 -0.06
N SER A 37 -34.13 19.75 -0.46
CA SER A 37 -34.45 18.64 0.45
C SER A 37 -33.29 18.29 1.39
N GLU A 38 -33.57 17.50 2.42
CA GLU A 38 -32.51 16.94 3.29
C GLU A 38 -31.50 16.08 2.51
N ILE A 39 -31.94 15.39 1.46
CA ILE A 39 -31.05 14.66 0.54
C ILE A 39 -30.09 15.61 -0.18
N TYR A 40 -30.59 16.77 -0.64
CA TYR A 40 -29.75 17.78 -1.29
C TYR A 40 -28.70 18.33 -0.31
N LYS A 41 -29.13 18.69 0.91
CA LYS A 41 -28.20 19.17 1.95
C LYS A 41 -27.13 18.12 2.25
N GLN A 42 -27.54 16.85 2.40
CA GLN A 42 -26.61 15.76 2.67
C GLN A 42 -25.62 15.52 1.53
N LEU A 43 -26.07 15.59 0.28
CA LEU A 43 -25.21 15.51 -0.90
C LEU A 43 -24.18 16.64 -0.93
N VAL A 44 -24.59 17.87 -0.62
CA VAL A 44 -23.69 19.03 -0.55
C VAL A 44 -22.66 18.85 0.56
N GLU A 45 -23.04 18.35 1.73
CA GLU A 45 -22.11 18.03 2.81
C GLU A 45 -21.10 16.97 2.37
N ASN A 46 -21.58 15.85 1.82
CA ASN A 46 -20.73 14.75 1.37
C ASN A 46 -19.82 15.12 0.19
N SER A 47 -20.18 16.13 -0.60
CA SER A 47 -19.35 16.62 -1.71
C SER A 47 -18.01 17.23 -1.26
N ARG A 48 -17.88 17.59 0.02
CA ARG A 48 -16.66 18.17 0.61
C ARG A 48 -15.70 17.12 1.16
N GLU A 49 -16.09 15.85 1.11
CA GLU A 49 -15.34 14.72 1.65
C GLU A 49 -14.71 13.88 0.54
N LEU A 50 -13.78 13.00 0.91
CA LEU A 50 -13.17 12.08 -0.04
C LEU A 50 -14.17 10.99 -0.48
N VAL A 51 -14.55 11.01 -1.75
CA VAL A 51 -15.50 10.05 -2.37
C VAL A 51 -14.75 9.02 -3.23
N THR A 52 -15.22 7.78 -3.20
CA THR A 52 -14.67 6.65 -3.96
C THR A 52 -15.73 6.02 -4.86
N HIS A 53 -15.30 5.16 -5.78
CA HIS A 53 -16.21 4.36 -6.60
C HIS A 53 -17.06 3.39 -5.79
N PHE A 54 -16.62 2.98 -4.59
CA PHE A 54 -17.43 2.16 -3.70
C PHE A 54 -18.61 2.96 -3.10
N ASP A 55 -18.42 4.25 -2.84
CA ASP A 55 -19.51 5.14 -2.41
C ASP A 55 -20.53 5.33 -3.52
N LEU A 56 -20.09 5.42 -4.78
CA LEU A 56 -21.00 5.47 -5.94
C LEU A 56 -21.81 4.19 -6.08
N HIS A 57 -21.18 3.03 -5.96
CA HIS A 57 -21.88 1.75 -5.92
C HIS A 57 -22.94 1.74 -4.80
N ALA A 58 -22.56 2.11 -3.57
CA ALA A 58 -23.48 2.19 -2.44
C ALA A 58 -24.62 3.19 -2.68
N THR A 59 -24.33 4.33 -3.31
CA THR A 59 -25.33 5.36 -3.68
C THR A 59 -26.34 4.81 -4.67
N PHE A 60 -25.90 4.07 -5.70
CA PHE A 60 -26.80 3.45 -6.65
C PHE A 60 -27.64 2.34 -6.01
N SER A 61 -27.06 1.52 -5.13
CA SER A 61 -27.81 0.55 -4.34
C SER A 61 -28.88 1.22 -3.46
N ASP A 62 -28.53 2.33 -2.80
CA ASP A 62 -29.47 3.12 -1.98
C ASP A 62 -30.64 3.66 -2.80
N ILE A 63 -30.35 4.25 -3.97
CA ILE A 63 -31.37 4.77 -4.88
C ILE A 63 -32.33 3.68 -5.35
N LEU A 64 -31.81 2.49 -5.65
CA LEU A 64 -32.60 1.40 -6.21
C LEU A 64 -33.42 0.65 -5.17
N TYR A 65 -32.85 0.39 -3.99
CA TYR A 65 -33.43 -0.57 -3.05
C TYR A 65 -33.97 0.05 -1.77
N GLU A 66 -33.45 1.20 -1.34
CA GLU A 66 -33.65 1.69 0.03
C GLU A 66 -34.42 3.01 0.08
N GLN A 67 -33.98 4.01 -0.69
CA GLN A 67 -34.63 5.33 -0.75
C GLN A 67 -36.09 5.30 -1.23
N PRO A 68 -36.53 4.41 -2.14
CA PRO A 68 -37.95 4.35 -2.54
C PRO A 68 -38.90 4.12 -1.37
N SER A 69 -38.50 3.30 -0.38
CA SER A 69 -39.32 3.01 0.81
C SER A 69 -39.55 4.22 1.72
N THR A 70 -38.68 5.23 1.63
CA THR A 70 -38.74 6.46 2.42
C THR A 70 -39.08 7.68 1.58
N ASN A 71 -39.50 7.47 0.33
CA ASN A 71 -39.76 8.52 -0.66
C ASN A 71 -38.59 9.52 -0.80
N PHE A 72 -37.35 9.02 -0.73
CA PHE A 72 -36.13 9.82 -0.83
C PHE A 72 -36.02 10.91 0.26
N THR A 73 -36.23 10.52 1.52
CA THR A 73 -36.08 11.43 2.68
C THR A 73 -35.05 10.94 3.70
N SER A 74 -34.63 9.67 3.63
CA SER A 74 -33.74 9.07 4.61
C SER A 74 -32.29 9.46 4.40
N THR A 75 -31.71 10.18 5.36
CA THR A 75 -30.29 10.56 5.36
C THR A 75 -29.47 9.83 6.44
N THR A 76 -30.09 8.97 7.24
CA THR A 76 -29.39 8.24 8.32
C THR A 76 -28.33 7.30 7.75
N PHE A 77 -27.16 7.24 8.40
CA PHE A 77 -26.08 6.31 8.05
C PHE A 77 -26.58 4.87 7.96
N MET A 78 -26.08 4.14 6.96
CA MET A 78 -26.39 2.74 6.73
C MET A 78 -25.22 2.07 5.99
N ARG A 79 -24.98 0.79 6.30
CA ARG A 79 -23.98 -0.04 5.59
C ARG A 79 -24.63 -0.75 4.41
N PHE A 80 -23.96 -0.73 3.25
CA PHE A 80 -24.43 -1.36 2.01
C PHE A 80 -23.68 -2.66 1.67
N ASP A 81 -22.59 -2.95 2.37
CA ASP A 81 -21.95 -4.26 2.34
C ASP A 81 -21.33 -4.60 3.69
N ASP A 82 -21.14 -5.90 3.94
CA ASP A 82 -20.55 -6.42 5.19
C ASP A 82 -19.13 -5.90 5.45
N LYS A 83 -18.45 -5.49 4.37
CA LYS A 83 -17.08 -5.01 4.40
C LYS A 83 -16.99 -3.49 4.65
N GLY A 84 -18.11 -2.78 4.72
CA GLY A 84 -18.19 -1.33 4.83
C GLY A 84 -17.38 -0.57 3.77
N ARG A 85 -17.27 -1.08 2.53
CA ARG A 85 -16.35 -0.49 1.54
C ARG A 85 -16.77 0.90 1.04
N GLY A 86 -18.05 1.21 1.09
CA GLY A 86 -18.59 2.48 0.61
C GLY A 86 -19.85 2.90 1.36
N SER A 87 -20.16 4.18 1.28
CA SER A 87 -21.34 4.80 1.87
C SER A 87 -22.12 5.58 0.81
N SER A 88 -23.44 5.52 0.85
CA SER A 88 -24.29 6.31 -0.06
C SER A 88 -24.04 7.81 0.13
N LEU A 89 -23.89 8.53 -0.97
CA LEU A 89 -23.78 10.00 -0.96
C LEU A 89 -25.08 10.69 -0.53
N LEU A 90 -26.20 9.97 -0.48
CA LEU A 90 -27.50 10.48 -0.02
C LEU A 90 -27.68 10.41 1.50
N ARG A 91 -26.73 9.78 2.21
CA ARG A 91 -26.79 9.52 3.65
C ARG A 91 -25.57 10.10 4.34
N LYS A 92 -25.66 10.34 5.65
CA LYS A 92 -24.52 10.65 6.50
C LYS A 92 -23.49 9.53 6.39
N PHE A 93 -22.22 9.92 6.33
CA PHE A 93 -21.12 8.97 6.47
C PHE A 93 -20.99 8.48 7.92
N GLU A 94 -20.25 7.38 8.10
CA GLU A 94 -20.06 6.75 9.42
C GLU A 94 -19.43 7.75 10.41
N GLU A 95 -20.11 7.96 11.54
CA GLU A 95 -19.66 8.89 12.55
C GLU A 95 -18.31 8.47 13.15
N GLY A 96 -17.42 9.43 13.39
CA GLY A 96 -16.09 9.17 13.93
C GLY A 96 -15.08 8.58 12.93
N VAL A 97 -15.49 8.25 11.70
CA VAL A 97 -14.58 7.70 10.68
C VAL A 97 -14.08 8.81 9.76
N VAL A 98 -12.83 9.22 9.95
CA VAL A 98 -12.17 10.19 9.07
C VAL A 98 -11.93 9.57 7.69
N ARG A 99 -12.39 10.23 6.64
CA ARG A 99 -12.26 9.78 5.25
C ARG A 99 -10.91 10.17 4.66
N ASN A 100 -10.01 9.21 4.54
CA ASN A 100 -8.68 9.38 3.97
C ASN A 100 -8.18 8.08 3.33
N CYS A 101 -7.05 8.11 2.62
CA CYS A 101 -6.51 6.92 1.95
C CYS A 101 -6.12 5.75 2.88
N LYS A 102 -6.04 5.96 4.19
CA LYS A 102 -5.76 4.90 5.17
C LYS A 102 -7.04 4.19 5.60
N ASN A 103 -8.14 4.94 5.77
CA ASN A 103 -9.39 4.42 6.28
C ASN A 103 -10.37 3.98 5.18
N LEU A 104 -10.20 4.50 3.95
CA LEU A 104 -10.98 4.10 2.78
C LEU A 104 -10.23 3.05 1.96
N PRO A 105 -10.94 2.19 1.20
CA PRO A 105 -10.34 1.16 0.35
C PRO A 105 -9.71 1.75 -0.93
N ILE A 106 -8.83 2.74 -0.77
CA ILE A 106 -8.11 3.42 -1.86
C ILE A 106 -6.69 2.84 -1.91
N PRO A 107 -6.31 2.11 -2.98
CA PRO A 107 -4.95 1.62 -3.12
C PRO A 107 -3.96 2.78 -3.08
N SER A 108 -2.80 2.56 -2.45
CA SER A 108 -1.83 3.64 -2.22
C SER A 108 -1.33 4.35 -3.49
N THR A 109 -1.41 3.68 -4.65
CA THR A 109 -1.08 4.23 -5.98
C THR A 109 -2.12 5.23 -6.51
N TYR A 110 -3.37 5.12 -6.05
CA TYR A 110 -4.49 6.01 -6.40
C TYR A 110 -4.78 7.07 -5.33
N CYS A 111 -4.04 7.05 -4.22
CA CYS A 111 -4.20 8.05 -3.18
C CYS A 111 -3.80 9.44 -3.68
N LEU A 112 -4.70 10.42 -3.49
CA LEU A 112 -4.48 11.82 -3.87
C LEU A 112 -3.66 12.61 -2.85
N CYS A 113 -3.46 12.08 -1.64
CA CYS A 113 -2.68 12.76 -0.61
C CYS A 113 -1.23 12.98 -1.08
N LYS A 114 -0.79 14.23 -1.06
CA LYS A 114 0.58 14.62 -1.39
C LYS A 114 1.44 14.52 -0.13
N TYR A 115 2.47 13.70 -0.20
CA TYR A 115 3.46 13.57 0.86
C TYR A 115 4.77 14.21 0.41
N GLU A 116 5.47 14.86 1.34
CA GLU A 116 6.82 15.37 1.08
C GLU A 116 7.76 14.22 0.73
N ARG A 117 8.62 14.44 -0.26
CA ARG A 117 9.57 13.44 -0.76
C ARG A 117 10.93 14.06 -0.98
N LYS A 118 11.98 13.33 -0.65
CA LYS A 118 13.39 13.73 -0.84
C LYS A 118 14.05 12.81 -1.86
N ASN A 119 14.90 13.37 -2.71
CA ASN A 119 15.72 12.57 -3.63
C ASN A 119 16.74 11.77 -2.83
N VAL A 120 16.79 10.46 -3.09
CA VAL A 120 17.84 9.60 -2.54
C VAL A 120 19.08 9.76 -3.41
N THR A 121 20.24 9.99 -2.79
CA THR A 121 21.54 10.16 -3.46
C THR A 121 22.48 8.97 -3.28
N ASP A 122 22.20 8.05 -2.35
CA ASP A 122 22.97 6.83 -2.13
C ASP A 122 22.88 5.91 -3.36
N ARG A 123 23.99 5.84 -4.11
CA ARG A 123 24.10 5.02 -5.32
C ARG A 123 23.89 3.53 -5.06
N ARG A 124 24.36 3.00 -3.93
CA ARG A 124 24.20 1.58 -3.58
C ARG A 124 22.72 1.27 -3.34
N LEU A 125 22.04 2.15 -2.60
CA LEU A 125 20.61 2.01 -2.34
C LEU A 125 19.78 2.13 -3.62
N ILE A 126 20.07 3.10 -4.49
CA ILE A 126 19.38 3.29 -5.78
C ILE A 126 19.50 2.04 -6.66
N VAL A 127 20.72 1.49 -6.82
CA VAL A 127 20.94 0.27 -7.61
C VAL A 127 20.22 -0.93 -7.00
N LYS A 128 20.32 -1.11 -5.67
CA LYS A 128 19.67 -2.21 -4.96
C LYS A 128 18.15 -2.16 -5.12
N LEU A 129 17.54 -0.98 -4.95
CA LEU A 129 16.11 -0.78 -5.12
C LEU A 129 15.69 -0.99 -6.57
N GLY A 130 16.44 -0.49 -7.56
CA GLY A 130 16.14 -0.71 -8.98
C GLY A 130 16.14 -2.19 -9.37
N ILE A 131 17.13 -2.96 -8.90
CA ILE A 131 17.18 -4.42 -9.11
C ILE A 131 15.99 -5.09 -8.42
N ARG A 132 15.67 -4.70 -7.18
CA ARG A 132 14.55 -5.26 -6.44
C ARG A 132 13.20 -4.96 -7.11
N SER A 133 13.00 -3.76 -7.65
CA SER A 133 11.80 -3.39 -8.42
C SER A 133 11.62 -4.25 -9.65
N ALA A 134 12.68 -4.42 -10.45
CA ALA A 134 12.63 -5.25 -11.64
C ALA A 134 12.34 -6.72 -11.29
N LYS A 135 12.99 -7.25 -10.24
CA LYS A 135 12.72 -8.60 -9.72
C LYS A 135 11.27 -8.75 -9.23
N TYR A 136 10.73 -7.75 -8.53
CA TYR A 136 9.34 -7.75 -8.09
C TYR A 136 8.37 -7.81 -9.26
N ALA A 137 8.59 -6.99 -10.30
CA ALA A 137 7.77 -7.00 -11.50
C ALA A 137 7.81 -8.36 -12.23
N ASN A 138 9.00 -8.98 -12.34
CA ASN A 138 9.11 -10.34 -12.89
C ASN A 138 8.40 -11.37 -12.02
N GLY A 139 8.49 -11.27 -10.69
CA GLY A 139 7.79 -12.18 -9.78
C GLY A 139 6.26 -12.14 -9.91
N ILE A 140 5.68 -10.97 -10.23
CA ILE A 140 4.25 -10.87 -10.55
C ILE A 140 3.93 -11.67 -11.82
N LEU A 141 4.73 -11.52 -12.88
CA LEU A 141 4.56 -12.31 -14.11
C LEU A 141 4.70 -13.80 -13.84
N GLU A 142 5.64 -14.18 -12.98
CA GLU A 142 5.89 -15.56 -12.58
C GLU A 142 4.73 -16.19 -11.81
N SER A 143 4.04 -15.40 -10.99
CA SER A 143 2.86 -15.85 -10.25
C SER A 143 1.63 -16.08 -11.13
N HIS A 144 1.58 -15.46 -12.32
CA HIS A 144 0.45 -15.54 -13.25
C HIS A 144 0.77 -16.49 -14.43
N ASN A 145 0.60 -17.79 -14.18
CA ASN A 145 0.66 -18.90 -15.14
C ASN A 145 2.06 -19.19 -15.75
N GLN A 146 2.46 -20.46 -15.77
CA GLN A 146 3.77 -20.93 -16.23
C GLN A 146 4.05 -20.61 -17.72
N THR A 147 3.02 -20.44 -18.53
CA THR A 147 3.15 -20.11 -19.97
C THR A 147 3.68 -18.69 -20.18
N THR A 148 3.26 -17.72 -19.35
CA THR A 148 3.68 -16.31 -19.44
C THR A 148 5.21 -16.17 -19.28
N ASN A 149 5.78 -16.95 -18.37
CA ASN A 149 7.22 -16.95 -18.08
C ASN A 149 8.10 -17.37 -19.25
N LYS A 150 7.57 -18.20 -20.16
CA LYS A 150 8.33 -18.69 -21.32
C LYS A 150 8.33 -17.70 -22.48
N ILE A 151 7.40 -16.75 -22.50
CA ILE A 151 7.18 -15.83 -23.62
C ILE A 151 7.67 -14.41 -23.29
N CYS A 152 7.60 -13.99 -22.02
CA CYS A 152 8.00 -12.65 -21.61
C CYS A 152 9.53 -12.50 -21.50
N HIS A 153 10.06 -11.42 -22.07
CA HIS A 153 11.44 -11.02 -21.83
C HIS A 153 11.61 -10.53 -20.37
N PRO A 154 12.65 -10.97 -19.62
CA PRO A 154 12.84 -10.54 -18.24
C PRO A 154 13.00 -9.02 -18.12
N ILE A 155 12.21 -8.41 -17.24
CA ILE A 155 12.29 -6.98 -16.96
C ILE A 155 13.60 -6.72 -16.21
N LYS A 156 14.42 -5.81 -16.75
CA LYS A 156 15.64 -5.29 -16.11
C LYS A 156 15.57 -3.77 -16.10
N ALA A 157 16.06 -3.13 -15.05
CA ALA A 157 16.19 -1.67 -15.05
C ALA A 157 17.31 -1.24 -16.00
N ALA A 158 17.05 -0.27 -16.88
CA ALA A 158 18.07 0.30 -17.74
C ALA A 158 19.12 1.05 -16.92
N LYS A 159 20.39 0.93 -17.29
CA LYS A 159 21.52 1.57 -16.59
C LYS A 159 21.28 3.09 -16.49
N GLY A 160 21.41 3.64 -15.28
CA GLY A 160 21.23 5.08 -15.02
C GLY A 160 19.78 5.58 -15.07
N SER A 161 18.78 4.71 -15.28
CA SER A 161 17.37 5.13 -15.37
C SER A 161 16.61 5.15 -14.05
N VAL A 162 17.22 4.65 -12.97
CA VAL A 162 16.55 4.47 -11.68
C VAL A 162 16.57 5.78 -10.90
N ILE A 163 15.39 6.24 -10.52
CA ILE A 163 15.18 7.42 -9.67
C ILE A 163 14.44 6.96 -8.43
N VAL A 164 14.98 7.30 -7.25
CA VAL A 164 14.40 6.94 -5.96
C VAL A 164 14.08 8.20 -5.17
N HIS A 165 12.85 8.27 -4.66
CA HIS A 165 12.45 9.26 -3.69
C HIS A 165 12.11 8.57 -2.37
N GLN A 166 12.52 9.15 -1.26
CA GLN A 166 12.11 8.71 0.08
C GLN A 166 11.01 9.63 0.59
N TYR A 167 9.96 9.07 1.18
CA TYR A 167 8.91 9.86 1.82
C TYR A 167 9.42 10.47 3.13
N ALA A 168 9.13 11.75 3.34
CA ALA A 168 9.34 12.43 4.61
C ALA A 168 8.00 12.45 5.37
N LEU A 169 7.72 11.34 6.07
CA LEU A 169 6.51 11.20 6.87
C LEU A 169 6.77 11.84 8.25
N LYS A 170 5.90 12.77 8.66
CA LYS A 170 5.92 13.36 10.01
C LYS A 170 5.09 12.47 10.93
N GLY A 171 5.62 12.14 12.11
CA GLY A 171 4.87 11.42 13.14
C GLY A 171 3.68 12.24 13.65
N LYS A 172 2.70 11.57 14.28
CA LYS A 172 1.53 12.19 14.93
C LYS A 172 1.93 13.16 16.06
N ASP A 173 3.09 12.94 16.65
CA ASP A 173 3.76 13.85 17.56
C ASP A 173 4.91 14.52 16.78
N SER A 174 4.87 15.85 16.64
CA SER A 174 5.81 16.61 15.81
C SER A 174 7.26 16.54 16.29
N SER A 175 7.49 15.95 17.47
CA SER A 175 8.78 15.74 18.10
C SER A 175 9.48 14.43 17.68
N VAL A 176 8.75 13.44 17.14
CA VAL A 176 9.32 12.15 16.75
C VAL A 176 9.06 11.86 15.27
N VAL A 177 10.06 12.14 14.44
CA VAL A 177 10.10 11.69 13.05
C VAL A 177 10.28 10.17 13.05
N MET A 178 9.19 9.42 12.97
CA MET A 178 9.29 8.02 12.56
C MET A 178 9.82 7.99 11.13
N LYS A 179 11.10 7.64 10.98
CA LYS A 179 11.73 7.35 9.69
C LYS A 179 11.12 6.06 9.13
N GLU A 180 9.89 6.13 8.68
CA GLU A 180 9.35 5.09 7.82
C GLU A 180 10.18 5.10 6.53
N ASN A 181 10.87 3.99 6.30
CA ASN A 181 11.74 3.79 5.14
C ASN A 181 10.87 3.45 3.91
N VAL A 182 9.99 4.39 3.55
CA VAL A 182 9.10 4.26 2.39
C VAL A 182 9.77 4.94 1.20
N TYR A 183 9.90 4.20 0.11
CA TYR A 183 10.57 4.64 -1.11
C TYR A 183 9.62 4.55 -2.31
N ASP A 184 9.65 5.57 -3.16
CA ASP A 184 9.05 5.56 -4.50
C ASP A 184 10.17 5.39 -5.53
N VAL A 185 10.18 4.25 -6.21
CA VAL A 185 11.21 3.86 -7.19
C VAL A 185 10.61 3.92 -8.57
N ARG A 186 11.18 4.79 -9.42
CA ARG A 186 10.86 4.85 -10.86
C ARG A 186 12.04 4.34 -11.66
N PHE A 187 11.79 3.47 -12.64
CA PHE A 187 12.86 3.02 -13.54
C PHE A 187 12.31 2.79 -14.94
N ARG A 188 13.16 2.99 -15.95
CA ARG A 188 12.86 2.58 -17.31
C ARG A 188 13.34 1.15 -17.52
N ALA A 189 12.49 0.27 -18.02
CA ALA A 189 12.91 -1.06 -18.41
C ALA A 189 13.95 -0.99 -19.54
N ALA A 190 14.91 -1.92 -19.53
CA ALA A 190 15.80 -2.11 -20.65
C ALA A 190 15.02 -2.52 -21.92
N LYS A 191 15.72 -2.60 -23.06
CA LYS A 191 15.14 -3.20 -24.27
C LYS A 191 14.59 -4.60 -23.94
N PRO A 192 13.48 -5.05 -24.56
CA PRO A 192 12.80 -4.43 -25.71
C PRO A 192 11.78 -3.34 -25.34
N ALA A 193 11.06 -3.49 -24.23
CA ALA A 193 9.84 -2.72 -23.98
C ALA A 193 10.07 -1.22 -23.69
N ARG A 194 11.20 -0.86 -23.06
CA ARG A 194 11.50 0.54 -22.65
C ARG A 194 10.41 1.22 -21.81
N GLY A 195 9.51 0.44 -21.22
CA GLY A 195 8.39 0.91 -20.40
C GLY A 195 8.88 1.59 -19.13
N LEU A 196 8.10 2.56 -18.64
CA LEU A 196 8.36 3.24 -17.37
C LEU A 196 7.58 2.54 -16.26
N PHE A 197 8.29 2.09 -15.23
CA PHE A 197 7.72 1.42 -14.07
C PHE A 197 7.84 2.31 -12.84
N LYS A 198 6.85 2.22 -11.96
CA LYS A 198 6.82 2.87 -10.65
C LYS A 198 6.44 1.84 -9.61
N VAL A 199 7.23 1.73 -8.55
CA VAL A 199 7.02 0.76 -7.47
C VAL A 199 7.24 1.48 -6.13
N ARG A 200 6.35 1.21 -5.17
CA ARG A 200 6.50 1.68 -3.79
C ARG A 200 7.05 0.55 -2.93
N PHE A 201 8.10 0.83 -2.17
CA PHE A 201 8.61 -0.07 -1.14
C PHE A 201 8.41 0.54 0.23
N GLU A 202 8.08 -0.32 1.18
CA GLU A 202 8.15 -0.02 2.60
C GLU A 202 9.18 -0.97 3.21
N VAL A 203 10.26 -0.41 3.77
CA VAL A 203 11.29 -1.21 4.43
C VAL A 203 10.97 -1.25 5.91
N ILE A 204 10.34 -2.36 6.32
CA ILE A 204 10.09 -2.67 7.72
C ILE A 204 11.41 -3.20 8.30
N LEU A 205 11.96 -2.49 9.28
CA LEU A 205 13.12 -2.97 10.03
C LEU A 205 12.64 -4.12 10.92
N CYS A 206 12.87 -5.37 10.48
CA CYS A 206 12.48 -6.54 11.24
C CYS A 206 13.45 -6.73 12.42
N LEU A 207 13.22 -6.03 13.52
CA LEU A 207 14.02 -6.13 14.76
C LEU A 207 13.88 -7.50 15.46
N ILE A 208 12.97 -8.37 14.97
CA ILE A 208 12.50 -9.56 15.68
C ILE A 208 13.52 -10.71 15.65
N VAL A 209 14.51 -10.73 14.74
CA VAL A 209 15.40 -11.90 14.62
C VAL A 209 16.57 -11.85 15.62
N LEU A 210 17.08 -10.66 15.95
CA LEU A 210 18.24 -10.53 16.84
C LEU A 210 17.90 -10.79 18.31
N SER A 211 16.72 -10.37 18.79
CA SER A 211 16.33 -10.65 20.18
C SER A 211 15.98 -12.12 20.38
N PHE A 212 15.36 -12.78 19.39
CA PHE A 212 15.03 -14.20 19.49
C PHE A 212 16.27 -15.09 19.52
N VAL A 213 17.29 -14.79 18.68
CA VAL A 213 18.56 -15.53 18.70
C VAL A 213 19.32 -15.27 20.01
N LEU A 214 19.36 -14.03 20.50
CA LEU A 214 20.01 -13.71 21.77
C LEU A 214 19.29 -14.39 22.95
N PHE A 215 17.96 -14.40 22.96
CA PHE A 215 17.15 -15.02 24.01
C PHE A 215 17.26 -16.55 24.01
N VAL A 216 17.28 -17.19 22.83
CA VAL A 216 17.51 -18.64 22.69
C VAL A 216 18.92 -19.04 23.10
N VAL A 217 19.94 -18.22 22.81
CA VAL A 217 21.31 -18.47 23.23
C VAL A 217 21.46 -18.32 24.74
N VAL A 218 20.92 -17.24 25.34
CA VAL A 218 20.98 -17.00 26.79
C VAL A 218 20.22 -18.06 27.58
N LEU A 219 19.01 -18.43 27.17
CA LEU A 219 18.23 -19.47 27.85
C LEU A 219 18.86 -20.86 27.73
N ASN A 220 19.44 -21.21 26.57
CA ASN A 220 20.13 -22.50 26.44
C ASN A 220 21.40 -22.57 27.28
N THR A 221 22.11 -21.46 27.50
CA THR A 221 23.29 -21.46 28.37
C THR A 221 22.94 -21.64 29.85
N GLU A 222 21.79 -21.13 30.31
CA GLU A 222 21.35 -21.32 31.70
C GLU A 222 20.73 -22.70 31.95
N LEU A 223 19.94 -23.24 31.00
CA LEU A 223 19.33 -24.57 31.12
C LEU A 223 20.34 -25.72 31.07
N LEU A 224 21.50 -25.52 30.43
CA LEU A 224 22.56 -26.53 30.31
C LEU A 224 23.68 -26.39 31.36
N GLY A 225 23.60 -25.38 32.25
CA GLY A 225 24.57 -25.20 33.33
C GLY A 225 26.03 -24.97 32.88
N ILE A 226 26.23 -24.51 31.64
CA ILE A 226 27.58 -24.39 31.06
C ILE A 226 28.22 -23.09 31.54
N ARG A 227 29.16 -23.20 32.49
CA ARG A 227 30.10 -22.12 32.81
C ARG A 227 31.18 -22.06 31.73
N TRP A 228 31.44 -20.86 31.22
CA TRP A 228 32.37 -20.58 30.11
C TRP A 228 33.84 -21.02 30.30
N LEU A 229 34.20 -21.59 31.45
CA LEU A 229 35.51 -22.19 31.70
C LEU A 229 35.66 -23.61 31.11
N ASP A 230 34.57 -24.29 30.74
CA ASP A 230 34.62 -25.69 30.29
C ASP A 230 34.62 -25.86 28.75
N SER A 231 34.54 -24.76 27.99
CA SER A 231 34.44 -24.81 26.51
C SER A 231 35.70 -25.30 25.79
N ALA A 232 36.80 -25.58 26.51
CA ALA A 232 38.04 -26.11 25.95
C ALA A 232 38.15 -27.65 26.01
N MET A 233 37.23 -28.36 26.69
CA MET A 233 37.33 -29.82 26.85
C MET A 233 36.60 -30.58 25.73
N SER A 234 37.31 -30.60 24.59
CA SER A 234 37.42 -31.64 23.56
C SER A 234 36.23 -32.57 23.29
N TRP A 235 35.81 -32.53 22.02
CA TRP A 235 35.01 -33.48 21.23
C TRP A 235 35.15 -34.98 21.61
N ALA A 236 36.26 -35.38 22.22
CA ALA A 236 36.51 -36.73 22.71
C ALA A 236 35.49 -37.21 23.76
N VAL A 237 35.00 -36.34 24.65
CA VAL A 237 34.02 -36.72 25.70
C VAL A 237 32.62 -36.92 25.12
N ILE A 238 32.25 -36.14 24.11
CA ILE A 238 30.95 -36.25 23.42
C ILE A 238 30.89 -37.56 22.62
N LYS A 239 32.01 -37.95 21.99
CA LYS A 239 32.11 -39.18 21.20
C LYS A 239 32.08 -40.45 22.06
N SER A 240 32.63 -40.41 23.29
CA SER A 240 32.63 -41.59 24.19
C SER A 240 31.25 -41.89 24.80
N ARG A 241 30.42 -40.87 25.00
CA ARG A 241 29.08 -41.03 25.61
C ARG A 241 27.97 -41.39 24.63
N ASN A 242 28.13 -41.12 23.34
CA ASN A 242 27.08 -41.28 22.32
C ASN A 242 27.54 -42.12 21.12
N GLY A 243 28.24 -43.23 21.35
CA GLY A 243 28.82 -44.06 20.29
C GLY A 243 27.81 -44.65 19.27
N ALA A 244 26.52 -44.69 19.61
CA ALA A 244 25.45 -45.17 18.71
C ALA A 244 25.02 -44.13 17.66
N LEU A 245 25.24 -42.84 17.89
CA LEU A 245 24.81 -41.75 17.00
C LEU A 245 25.80 -41.47 15.86
N PHE A 246 27.01 -42.02 15.93
CA PHE A 246 28.10 -41.74 14.98
C PHE A 246 28.58 -42.97 14.20
N ARG A 247 27.74 -44.01 14.13
CA ARG A 247 27.91 -45.08 13.13
C ARG A 247 27.11 -44.72 11.89
N ALA A 248 27.80 -44.15 10.91
CA ALA A 248 27.45 -44.11 9.50
C ALA A 248 28.75 -44.27 8.71
#